data_AF-D6TF30-F1
#
_entry.id   AF-D6TF30-F1
#
_cell.length_a   1.000
_cell.length_b   1.000
_cell.length_c   1.000
_cell.angle_alpha   90.00
_cell.angle_beta   90.00
_cell.angle_gamma   90.00
#
_symmetry.space_group_name_H-M   'P 1'
#
loop_
_entity.id
_entity.type
_entity.pdbx_description
1 polymer ?
#
loop_
_entity_poly.entity_id
_entity_poly.type
_entity_poly.pdbx_seq_one_letter_code
_entity_poly.pdbx_strand_id
1 'polypeptide(L)'
;MLPFPILNIIVQYGIGFLLLSMLIRAVASWFGLDERNAFIRFFVKVTDPFIVPIRRYVKPIGMFDISFILAWFLLYIIQILLLQALPPNW
;
A
#
# COMPACT_ATOMS: atom_id res chain seq x y z
N MET A 1 16.80 -23.55 -10.59
CA MET A 1 16.07 -24.01 -9.40
C MET A 1 16.53 -23.12 -8.24
N LEU A 2 15.91 -22.04 -7.76
CA LEU A 2 14.53 -21.54 -7.73
C LEU A 2 14.55 -20.03 -7.33
N PRO A 3 14.60 -19.06 -8.25
CA PRO A 3 14.31 -17.66 -7.91
C PRO A 3 12.81 -17.38 -7.76
N PHE A 4 11.96 -18.21 -8.36
CA PHE A 4 10.50 -18.01 -8.41
C PHE A 4 9.78 -18.08 -7.04
N PRO A 5 10.12 -19.00 -6.12
CA PRO A 5 9.50 -19.01 -4.79
C PRO A 5 9.87 -17.76 -3.98
N ILE A 6 11.12 -17.32 -4.07
CA ILE A 6 11.60 -16.11 -3.39
C ILE A 6 10.86 -14.89 -3.93
N LEU A 7 10.71 -14.79 -5.25
CA LEU A 7 9.98 -13.68 -5.88
C LEU A 7 8.50 -13.66 -5.47
N ASN A 8 7.83 -14.83 -5.44
CA ASN A 8 6.45 -14.94 -4.95
C ASN A 8 6.32 -14.46 -3.50
N ILE A 9 7.23 -14.88 -2.60
CA ILE A 9 7.26 -14.44 -1.19
C ILE A 9 7.45 -12.92 -1.10
N ILE A 10 8.41 -12.36 -1.86
CA ILE A 10 8.67 -10.92 -1.85
C ILE A 10 7.43 -10.14 -2.31
N VAL A 11 6.76 -10.57 -3.38
CA VAL A 11 5.55 -9.93 -3.87
C VAL A 11 4.41 -10.04 -2.85
N GLN A 12 4.19 -11.24 -2.31
CA GLN A 12 3.11 -11.50 -1.37
C GLN A 12 3.25 -10.69 -0.08
N TYR A 13 4.40 -10.79 0.58
CA TYR A 13 4.62 -10.12 1.87
C TYR A 13 5.00 -8.65 1.71
N GLY A 14 5.76 -8.29 0.67
CA GLY A 14 6.13 -6.90 0.40
C GLY A 14 4.92 -6.03 0.07
N ILE A 15 4.09 -6.45 -0.88
CA ILE A 15 2.88 -5.69 -1.23
C ILE A 15 1.84 -5.81 -0.12
N GLY A 16 1.70 -6.99 0.53
CA GLY A 16 0.83 -7.15 1.69
C GLY A 16 1.18 -6.18 2.83
N PHE A 17 2.47 -5.98 3.09
CA PHE A 17 2.94 -5.00 4.06
C PHE A 17 2.59 -3.56 3.66
N LEU A 18 2.69 -3.20 2.37
CA LEU A 18 2.28 -1.88 1.89
C LEU A 18 0.77 -1.65 2.08
N LEU A 19 -0.05 -2.63 1.73
CA LEU A 19 -1.51 -2.57 1.90
C LEU A 19 -1.89 -2.44 3.38
N LEU A 20 -1.23 -3.18 4.27
CA LEU A 20 -1.43 -3.06 5.71
C LEU A 20 -0.96 -1.70 6.24
N SER A 21 0.21 -1.23 5.79
CA SER A 21 0.75 0.08 6.16
C SER A 21 -0.18 1.22 5.78
N MET A 22 -0.77 1.11 4.59
CA MET A 22 -1.83 2.01 4.15
C MET A 22 -2.99 1.93 5.15
N LEU A 23 -3.56 0.74 5.39
CA LEU A 23 -4.71 0.57 6.29
C LEU A 23 -4.46 1.18 7.67
N ILE A 24 -3.28 0.95 8.26
CA ILE A 24 -2.87 1.53 9.53
C ILE A 24 -2.89 3.05 9.47
N ARG A 25 -2.35 3.66 8.40
CA ARG A 25 -2.38 5.11 8.20
C ARG A 25 -3.81 5.66 8.10
N ALA A 26 -4.70 4.99 7.38
CA ALA A 26 -6.10 5.42 7.27
C ALA A 26 -6.81 5.36 8.62
N VAL A 27 -6.65 4.26 9.36
CA VAL A 27 -7.21 4.11 10.71
C VAL A 27 -6.64 5.17 11.65
N ALA A 28 -5.32 5.37 11.64
CA ALA A 28 -4.66 6.39 12.46
C ALA A 28 -5.22 7.80 12.20
N SER A 29 -5.55 8.13 10.94
CA SER A 29 -6.12 9.43 10.59
C SER A 29 -7.51 9.66 11.19
N TRP A 30 -8.32 8.62 11.37
CA TRP A 30 -9.63 8.72 12.05
C TRP A 30 -9.49 9.03 13.54
N PHE A 31 -8.42 8.55 14.17
CA PHE A 31 -8.10 8.85 15.58
C PHE A 31 -7.33 10.16 15.76
N GLY A 32 -7.09 10.92 14.69
CA GLY A 32 -6.31 12.16 14.74
C GLY A 32 -4.83 11.94 15.05
N LEU A 33 -4.31 10.71 14.89
CA LEU A 33 -2.89 10.41 15.02
C LEU A 33 -2.15 10.92 13.79
N ASP A 34 -1.26 11.88 14.00
CA ASP A 34 -0.54 12.54 12.92
C ASP A 34 0.93 12.13 12.83
N GLU A 35 1.62 12.76 11.89
CA GLU A 35 3.05 12.57 11.61
C GLU A 35 3.96 13.07 12.74
N ARG A 36 3.47 13.52 13.89
CA ARG A 36 4.33 13.74 15.07
C ARG A 36 4.66 12.43 15.78
N ASN A 37 3.86 11.39 15.58
CA ASN A 37 4.19 10.04 16.04
C ASN A 37 5.17 9.36 15.08
N ALA A 38 6.32 8.88 15.60
CA ALA A 38 7.34 8.21 14.80
C ALA A 38 6.82 6.97 14.06
N PHE A 39 5.88 6.25 14.67
CA PHE A 39 5.25 5.07 14.07
C PHE A 39 4.38 5.44 12.86
N ILE A 40 3.60 6.52 12.97
CA ILE A 40 2.76 7.00 11.86
C ILE A 40 3.62 7.59 10.73
N ARG A 41 4.70 8.33 11.06
CA ARG A 41 5.65 8.82 10.06
C ARG A 41 6.25 7.71 9.21
N PHE A 42 6.57 6.57 9.82
CA PHE A 42 7.11 5.45 9.09
C PHE A 42 6.11 4.94 8.04
N PHE A 43 4.85 4.72 8.42
CA PHE A 43 3.81 4.29 7.47
C PHE A 43 3.52 5.35 6.40
N VAL A 44 3.54 6.63 6.75
CA VAL A 44 3.41 7.73 5.77
C VAL A 44 4.54 7.65 4.73
N LYS A 45 5.81 7.57 5.16
CA LYS A 45 6.95 7.50 4.25
C LYS A 45 6.91 6.30 3.31
N VAL A 46 6.46 5.15 3.80
CA VAL A 46 6.36 3.91 3.01
C VAL A 46 5.20 3.99 2.00
N THR A 47 4.11 4.68 2.34
CA THR A 47 2.88 4.69 1.53
C THR A 47 2.76 5.90 0.60
N ASP A 48 3.42 7.01 0.92
CA ASP A 48 3.40 8.25 0.13
C ASP A 48 3.81 8.09 -1.34
N PRO A 49 4.84 7.29 -1.70
CA PRO A 49 5.20 7.08 -3.10
C PRO A 49 4.04 6.55 -3.96
N PHE A 50 3.05 5.89 -3.35
CA PHE A 50 1.89 5.33 -4.04
C PHE A 50 0.67 6.26 -3.98
N ILE A 51 0.49 6.98 -2.87
CA ILE A 51 -0.68 7.86 -2.63
C ILE A 51 -0.48 9.25 -3.24
N VAL A 52 0.70 9.85 -3.07
CA VAL A 52 0.99 11.24 -3.50
C VAL A 52 0.83 11.44 -5.02
N PRO A 53 1.27 10.51 -5.90
CA PRO A 53 1.02 10.66 -7.33
C PRO A 53 -0.48 10.71 -7.67
N ILE A 54 -1.30 9.91 -7.00
CA ILE A 54 -2.75 9.87 -7.21
C ILE A 54 -3.42 11.15 -6.69
N ARG A 55 -2.94 11.68 -5.56
CA ARG A 55 -3.39 12.97 -5.00
C ARG A 55 -3.23 14.16 -5.95
N ARG A 56 -2.35 14.06 -6.96
CA ARG A 56 -2.21 15.10 -7.99
C ARG A 56 -3.44 15.19 -8.90
N TYR A 57 -4.18 14.09 -9.04
CA TYR A 57 -5.35 14.00 -9.91
C TYR A 57 -6.66 13.97 -9.11
N VAL A 58 -6.67 13.28 -7.97
CA VAL A 58 -7.83 13.16 -7.09
C VAL A 58 -7.52 13.89 -5.80
N LYS A 59 -8.12 15.07 -5.59
CA LYS A 59 -7.95 15.80 -4.32
C LYS A 59 -8.75 15.11 -3.21
N PRO A 60 -8.24 15.11 -1.96
CA PRO A 60 -9.02 14.65 -0.81
C PRO A 60 -10.32 15.46 -0.66
N ILE A 61 -11.41 14.81 -0.27
CA ILE A 61 -12.71 15.46 0.00
C ILE A 61 -12.99 15.36 1.50
N GLY A 62 -12.81 16.48 2.21
CA GLY A 62 -12.94 16.52 3.67
C GLY A 62 -11.92 15.61 4.38
N MET A 63 -12.37 14.79 5.33
CA MET A 63 -11.52 13.78 5.99
C MET A 63 -11.35 12.49 5.17
N PHE A 64 -12.08 12.33 4.06
CA PHE A 64 -12.01 11.15 3.21
C PHE A 64 -10.97 11.36 2.11
N ASP A 65 -9.84 10.68 2.23
CA ASP A 65 -8.85 10.65 1.17
C ASP A 65 -9.22 9.58 0.14
N ILE A 66 -9.97 9.98 -0.89
CA ILE A 66 -10.33 9.08 -2.01
C ILE A 66 -9.08 8.54 -2.71
N SER A 67 -8.02 9.35 -2.78
CA SER A 67 -6.72 8.95 -3.33
C SER A 67 -6.12 7.77 -2.58
N PHE A 68 -6.34 7.69 -1.26
CA PHE A 68 -5.89 6.58 -0.45
C PHE A 68 -6.60 5.28 -0.84
N ILE A 69 -7.95 5.29 -0.95
CA ILE A 69 -8.73 4.11 -1.34
C ILE A 69 -8.31 3.65 -2.73
N LEU A 70 -8.14 4.61 -3.65
CA LEU A 70 -7.71 4.33 -5.02
C LEU A 70 -6.29 3.74 -5.07
N ALA A 71 -5.34 4.29 -4.29
CA ALA A 71 -3.98 3.76 -4.18
C ALA A 71 -3.98 2.32 -3.68
N TRP A 72 -4.73 2.08 -2.60
CA TRP A 72 -4.85 0.75 -1.99
C TRP A 72 -5.42 -0.26 -2.98
N PHE A 73 -6.51 0.11 -3.66
CA PHE A 73 -7.19 -0.75 -4.63
C PHE A 73 -6.30 -1.07 -5.84
N LEU A 74 -5.62 -0.06 -6.42
CA LEU A 74 -4.69 -0.27 -7.52
C LEU A 74 -3.54 -1.19 -7.12
N LEU A 75 -2.97 -0.98 -5.93
CA LEU A 75 -1.86 -1.79 -5.44
C LEU A 75 -2.30 -3.25 -5.18
N TYR A 76 -3.52 -3.46 -4.71
CA TYR A 76 -4.10 -4.80 -4.54
C TYR A 76 -4.30 -5.51 -5.88
N ILE A 77 -4.82 -4.81 -6.91
CA ILE A 77 -4.91 -5.36 -8.27
C ILE A 77 -3.52 -5.73 -8.79
N ILE A 78 -2.53 -4.85 -8.63
CA ILE A 78 -1.15 -5.12 -9.05
C ILE A 78 -0.62 -6.38 -8.36
N GLN A 79 -0.88 -6.57 -7.06
CA GLN A 79 -0.49 -7.78 -6.35
C GLN A 79 -1.07 -9.04 -6.98
N ILE A 80 -2.37 -9.04 -7.27
CA ILE A 80 -3.05 -10.18 -7.90
C ILE A 80 -2.44 -10.47 -9.28
N LEU A 81 -2.28 -9.44 -10.11
CA LEU A 81 -1.72 -9.59 -11.45
C LEU A 81 -0.29 -10.11 -11.43
N LEU A 82 0.56 -9.62 -10.50
CA LEU A 82 1.93 -10.09 -10.35
C LEU A 82 1.98 -11.56 -9.90
N LEU A 83 1.15 -11.96 -8.94
CA LEU A 83 1.10 -13.34 -8.47
C LEU A 83 0.56 -14.31 -9.54
N GLN A 84 -0.39 -13.87 -10.38
CA GLN A 84 -0.89 -14.65 -11.52
C GLN A 84 0.13 -14.77 -12.65
N ALA A 85 0.94 -13.74 -12.87
CA ALA A 85 1.98 -13.74 -13.90
C ALA A 85 3.21 -14.58 -13.51
N LEU A 86 3.41 -14.83 -12.20
CA LEU A 86 4.50 -15.67 -11.73
C LEU A 86 4.16 -17.16 -11.91
N PRO A 87 5.15 -17.99 -12.35
CA PRO A 87 4.94 -19.42 -12.44
C PRO A 87 4.48 -19.97 -11.09
N PRO A 88 3.46 -20.85 -11.08
CA PRO A 88 3.02 -21.46 -9.84
C PRO A 88 4.18 -22.28 -9.27
N ASN A 89 4.25 -22.31 -7.95
CA ASN A 89 5.36 -22.79 -7.13
C ASN A 89 5.51 -24.34 -7.08
N TRP A 90 5.14 -25.06 -8.13
CA TRP A 90 5.34 -26.51 -8.26
C TRP A 90 6.77 -26.88 -8.64
#